data_AF-A0A948EFW7-F1
#
_entry.id   AF-A0A948EFW7-F1
#
_cell.length_a   1.000
_cell.length_b   1.000
_cell.length_c   1.000
_cell.angle_alpha   90.00
_cell.angle_beta   90.00
_cell.angle_gamma   90.00
#
_symmetry.space_group_name_H-M   'P 1'
#
loop_
_entity.id
_entity.type
_entity.pdbx_description
1 polymer ?
#
loop_
_entity_poly.entity_id
_entity_poly.type
_entity_poly.pdbx_seq_one_letter_code
_entity_poly.pdbx_strand_id
1 'polypeptide(L)'
;MKIKQTFKNIYYSLISAGLLLPSLASAEVVAGGGIKNPIGVDSIQELIDAILQIVIAIGTPVAVLFLIYAGFKFVTAQGNPAKVGEAREYFMWTLVGIVILLGASLLSSVVSGTIDQLGSGI
;
A
#
# COMPACT_ATOMS: atom_id res chain seq x y z
N MET A 1 30.17 -8.61 18.09
CA MET A 1 28.98 -9.50 18.07
C MET A 1 27.68 -8.84 18.57
N LYS A 2 27.61 -7.52 18.83
CA LYS A 2 26.40 -6.87 19.37
C LYS A 2 25.40 -6.32 18.34
N ILE A 3 25.83 -6.15 17.08
CA ILE A 3 24.99 -5.61 15.99
C ILE A 3 23.79 -6.52 15.64
N LYS A 4 23.94 -7.85 15.69
CA LYS A 4 22.84 -8.75 15.36
C LYS A 4 21.74 -8.76 16.43
N GLN A 5 22.09 -8.43 17.68
CA GLN A 5 21.15 -8.41 18.80
C GLN A 5 20.24 -7.17 18.75
N THR A 6 20.78 -6.02 18.36
CA THR A 6 20.02 -4.77 18.24
C THR A 6 18.96 -4.84 17.13
N PHE A 7 19.28 -5.48 16.00
CA PHE A 7 18.29 -5.71 14.93
C PHE A 7 17.15 -6.64 15.35
N LYS A 8 17.47 -7.70 16.12
CA LYS A 8 16.46 -8.63 16.64
C LYS A 8 15.50 -7.92 17.62
N ASN A 9 16.00 -7.05 18.48
CA ASN A 9 15.17 -6.27 19.42
C ASN A 9 14.31 -5.21 18.70
N ILE A 10 14.80 -4.59 17.63
CA ILE A 10 14.03 -3.67 16.79
C ILE A 10 12.89 -4.41 16.08
N TYR A 11 13.15 -5.61 15.58
CA TYR A 11 12.12 -6.44 14.95
C TYR A 11 11.02 -6.85 15.93
N TYR A 12 11.36 -7.26 17.16
CA TYR A 12 10.36 -7.58 18.18
C TYR A 12 9.59 -6.35 18.68
N SER A 13 10.22 -5.17 18.74
CA SER A 13 9.55 -3.90 19.07
C SER A 13 8.52 -3.49 18.01
N LEU A 14 8.81 -3.73 16.73
CA LEU A 14 7.87 -3.47 15.64
C LEU A 14 6.68 -4.45 15.67
N ILE A 15 6.93 -5.72 16.01
CA ILE A 15 5.87 -6.73 16.17
C ILE A 15 4.98 -6.43 17.39
N SER A 16 5.55 -6.05 18.54
CA SER A 16 4.77 -5.72 19.73
C SER A 16 3.97 -4.43 19.57
N ALA A 17 4.50 -3.44 18.84
CA ALA A 17 3.76 -2.24 18.48
C ALA A 17 2.55 -2.58 17.59
N GLY A 18 2.72 -3.50 16.63
CA GLY A 18 1.63 -4.02 15.80
C GLY A 18 0.53 -4.75 16.59
N LEU A 19 0.89 -5.41 17.69
CA LEU A 19 -0.04 -6.14 18.57
C LEU A 19 -0.72 -5.26 19.63
N LEU A 20 -0.23 -4.04 19.87
CA LEU A 20 -0.79 -3.06 20.81
C LEU A 20 -1.75 -2.04 20.16
N LEU A 21 -1.75 -1.93 18.83
CA LEU A 21 -2.73 -1.13 18.06
C LEU A 21 -4.20 -1.41 18.40
N PRO A 22 -4.64 -2.63 18.76
CA PRO A 22 -6.05 -2.87 19.11
C PRO A 22 -6.49 -2.17 20.40
N SER A 23 -5.56 -1.76 21.27
CA SER A 23 -5.91 -1.13 22.56
C SER A 23 -6.27 0.37 22.46
N LEU A 24 -5.93 1.02 21.33
CA LEU A 24 -6.38 2.38 21.01
C LEU A 24 -7.74 2.39 20.30
N ALA A 25 -8.23 1.23 19.85
CA ALA A 25 -9.60 1.04 19.42
C ALA A 25 -10.51 0.83 20.64
N SER A 26 -10.53 1.80 21.55
CA SER A 26 -11.62 1.91 22.53
C SER A 26 -12.91 2.14 21.74
N ALA A 27 -13.74 1.10 21.66
CA ALA A 27 -15.04 1.16 21.03
C ALA A 27 -15.98 2.03 21.87
N GLU A 28 -16.25 3.25 21.42
CA GLU A 28 -17.41 3.99 21.90
C GLU A 28 -18.65 3.44 21.17
N VAL A 29 -19.50 2.74 21.94
CA VAL A 29 -20.78 2.21 21.48
C VAL A 29 -21.79 3.36 21.50
N VAL A 30 -22.07 3.94 20.33
CA VAL A 30 -23.27 4.78 20.13
C VAL A 30 -24.41 3.89 19.63
N ALA A 31 -25.52 3.97 20.34
CA ALA A 31 -26.68 3.11 20.24
C ALA A 31 -27.38 3.18 18.87
N GLY A 32 -27.69 2.01 18.31
CA GLY A 32 -28.60 1.85 17.17
C GLY A 32 -28.59 0.41 16.66
N GLY A 33 -29.66 -0.34 16.91
CA GLY A 33 -29.77 -1.77 16.61
C GLY A 33 -29.77 -2.08 15.11
N GLY A 34 -28.57 -2.20 14.54
CA GLY A 34 -28.31 -2.74 13.20
C GLY A 34 -27.03 -3.57 13.23
N ILE A 35 -26.84 -4.45 12.24
CA ILE A 35 -25.61 -5.22 12.11
C ILE A 35 -24.44 -4.23 11.97
N LYS A 36 -23.58 -4.15 13.00
CA LYS A 36 -22.33 -3.38 12.95
C LYS A 36 -21.49 -3.91 11.80
N ASN A 37 -21.20 -3.06 10.81
CA ASN A 37 -20.29 -3.40 9.72
C ASN A 37 -18.93 -3.80 10.33
N PRO A 38 -18.46 -5.06 10.18
CA PRO A 38 -17.19 -5.50 10.74
C PRO A 38 -15.98 -4.82 10.09
N ILE A 39 -16.19 -4.10 8.99
CA ILE A 39 -15.19 -3.28 8.28
C ILE A 39 -15.16 -1.84 8.83
N GLY A 40 -16.20 -1.40 9.57
CA GLY A 40 -16.24 -0.09 10.22
C GLY A 40 -16.25 1.11 9.26
N VAL A 41 -16.73 0.91 8.03
CA VAL A 41 -16.89 1.96 7.02
C VAL A 41 -18.37 2.26 6.81
N ASP A 42 -18.73 3.54 6.84
CA ASP A 42 -20.12 3.99 6.80
C ASP A 42 -20.54 4.45 5.38
N SER A 43 -19.58 4.57 4.46
CA SER A 43 -19.81 4.93 3.06
C SER A 43 -19.00 4.09 2.07
N ILE A 44 -19.47 4.02 0.81
CA ILE A 44 -18.75 3.37 -0.29
C ILE A 44 -17.41 4.06 -0.56
N GLN A 45 -17.33 5.37 -0.31
CA GLN A 45 -16.13 6.17 -0.50
C GLN A 45 -15.04 5.79 0.51
N GLU A 46 -15.40 5.68 1.79
CA GLU A 46 -14.49 5.19 2.84
C GLU A 46 -14.03 3.75 2.60
N LEU A 47 -14.90 2.90 2.04
CA LEU A 47 -14.50 1.54 1.65
C LEU A 47 -13.43 1.54 0.55
N ILE A 48 -13.60 2.38 -0.48
CA ILE A 48 -12.64 2.52 -1.57
C ILE A 48 -11.31 3.05 -1.03
N ASP A 49 -11.34 4.08 -0.19
CA ASP A 49 -10.13 4.68 0.38
C ASP A 49 -9.40 3.71 1.32
N ALA A 50 -10.13 2.93 2.14
CA ALA A 50 -9.56 1.90 2.99
C ALA A 50 -8.86 0.79 2.18
N ILE A 51 -9.49 0.33 1.09
CA ILE A 51 -8.88 -0.66 0.19
C ILE A 51 -7.62 -0.09 -0.45
N LEU A 52 -7.67 1.15 -0.95
CA LEU A 52 -6.51 1.80 -1.54
C LEU A 52 -5.37 1.97 -0.55
N GLN A 53 -5.66 2.33 0.69
CA GLN A 53 -4.64 2.47 1.73
C GLN A 53 -3.91 1.14 2.00
N ILE A 54 -4.63 0.02 2.02
CA ILE A 54 -4.04 -1.32 2.16
C ILE A 54 -3.19 -1.66 0.93
N VAL A 55 -3.71 -1.40 -0.27
CA VAL A 55 -3.00 -1.66 -1.53
C VAL A 55 -1.73 -0.83 -1.64
N ILE A 56 -1.73 0.43 -1.21
CA ILE A 56 -0.55 1.30 -1.23
C ILE A 56 0.45 0.83 -0.16
N ALA A 57 -0.02 0.54 1.06
CA ALA A 57 0.85 0.10 2.16
C ALA A 57 1.66 -1.16 1.81
N ILE A 58 1.06 -2.10 1.07
CA ILE A 58 1.72 -3.33 0.62
C ILE A 58 2.39 -3.13 -0.75
N GLY A 59 1.76 -2.36 -1.64
CA GLY A 59 2.19 -2.13 -3.01
C GLY A 59 3.47 -1.32 -3.12
N THR A 60 3.68 -0.32 -2.27
CA THR A 60 4.89 0.50 -2.25
C THR A 60 6.17 -0.32 -2.01
N PRO A 61 6.30 -1.13 -0.94
CA PRO A 61 7.51 -1.93 -0.73
C PRO A 61 7.67 -2.99 -1.83
N VAL A 62 6.58 -3.57 -2.34
CA VAL A 62 6.62 -4.54 -3.44
C VAL A 62 7.15 -3.90 -4.72
N ALA A 63 6.68 -2.71 -5.07
CA ALA A 63 7.14 -1.97 -6.25
C ALA A 63 8.65 -1.68 -6.20
N VAL A 64 9.17 -1.29 -5.03
CA VAL A 64 10.61 -1.07 -4.83
C VAL A 64 11.41 -2.37 -5.03
N LEU A 65 10.92 -3.50 -4.51
CA LEU A 65 11.56 -4.80 -4.71
C LEU A 65 11.62 -5.20 -6.19
N PHE A 66 10.52 -5.01 -6.93
CA PHE A 66 10.49 -5.29 -8.36
C PHE A 66 11.41 -4.35 -9.16
N LEU A 67 11.53 -3.08 -8.76
CA LEU A 67 12.45 -2.13 -9.39
C LEU A 67 13.91 -2.56 -9.21
N ILE A 68 14.27 -3.00 -8.00
CA ILE A 68 15.60 -3.54 -7.71
C ILE A 68 15.85 -4.81 -8.53
N TYR A 69 14.87 -5.71 -8.60
CA TYR A 69 14.97 -6.95 -9.38
C TYR A 69 15.20 -6.69 -10.88
N ALA A 70 14.44 -5.76 -11.47
CA ALA A 70 14.64 -5.34 -12.84
C ALA A 70 16.05 -4.74 -13.06
N GLY A 71 16.53 -3.92 -12.11
CA GLY A 71 17.88 -3.38 -12.12
C GLY A 71 18.97 -4.46 -12.08
N PHE A 72 18.83 -5.47 -11.22
CA PHE A 72 19.76 -6.61 -11.17
C PHE A 72 19.79 -7.39 -12.48
N LYS A 73 18.64 -7.50 -13.16
CA LYS A 73 18.56 -8.17 -14.46
C LYS A 73 19.34 -7.44 -15.56
N PHE A 74 19.35 -6.11 -15.53
CA PHE A 74 20.20 -5.31 -16.42
C PHE A 74 21.69 -5.53 -16.15
N VAL A 75 22.10 -5.56 -14.88
CA VAL A 75 23.52 -5.77 -14.52
C VAL A 75 23.99 -7.17 -14.91
N THR A 76 23.16 -8.19 -14.68
CA THR A 76 23.49 -9.60 -14.99
C THR A 76 23.39 -9.94 -16.47
N ALA A 77 22.77 -9.09 -17.30
CA ALA A 77 22.67 -9.33 -18.74
C ALA A 77 24.02 -9.23 -19.46
N GLN A 78 25.01 -8.53 -18.90
CA GLN A 78 26.39 -8.44 -19.41
C GLN A 78 26.49 -8.13 -20.93
N GLY A 79 25.55 -7.37 -21.48
CA GLY A 79 25.51 -7.02 -22.91
C GLY A 79 24.94 -8.10 -23.84
N ASN A 80 24.45 -9.23 -23.31
CA ASN A 80 23.72 -10.21 -24.12
C ASN A 80 22.36 -9.62 -24.54
N PRO A 81 22.09 -9.45 -25.86
CA PRO A 81 20.89 -8.77 -26.35
C PRO A 81 19.58 -9.45 -25.90
N ALA A 82 19.56 -10.78 -25.77
CA ALA A 82 18.37 -11.50 -25.32
C ALA A 82 18.03 -11.18 -23.86
N LYS A 83 19.04 -11.18 -22.98
CA LYS A 83 18.86 -10.87 -21.55
C LYS A 83 18.56 -9.40 -21.30
N VAL A 84 19.12 -8.50 -22.10
CA VAL A 84 18.81 -7.06 -22.05
C VAL A 84 17.37 -6.79 -22.49
N GLY A 85 16.90 -7.47 -23.54
CA GLY A 85 15.51 -7.41 -23.99
C GLY A 85 14.55 -7.83 -22.87
N GLU A 86 14.86 -8.95 -22.22
CA GLU A 86 14.08 -9.43 -21.08
C GLU A 86 14.13 -8.43 -19.90
N ALA A 87 15.30 -7.92 -19.51
CA ALA A 87 15.44 -6.92 -18.45
C ALA A 87 14.58 -5.66 -18.71
N ARG A 88 14.53 -5.19 -19.97
CA ARG A 88 13.66 -4.09 -20.37
C ARG A 88 12.19 -4.41 -20.16
N GLU A 89 11.76 -5.60 -20.52
CA GLU A 89 10.37 -6.01 -20.35
C GLU A 89 9.98 -5.98 -18.86
N TYR A 90 10.78 -6.59 -17.98
CA TYR A 90 10.54 -6.55 -16.53
C TYR A 90 10.52 -5.12 -15.97
N PHE A 91 11.39 -4.25 -16.48
CA PHE A 91 11.42 -2.85 -16.08
C PHE A 91 10.17 -2.09 -16.54
N MET A 92 9.68 -2.32 -17.76
CA MET A 92 8.43 -1.73 -18.25
C MET A 92 7.24 -2.18 -17.43
N TRP A 93 7.13 -3.48 -17.12
CA TRP A 93 6.07 -4.00 -16.25
C TRP A 93 6.11 -3.40 -14.84
N THR A 94 7.31 -3.24 -14.28
CA THR A 94 7.49 -2.57 -12.99
C THR A 94 7.04 -1.12 -13.02
N LEU A 95 7.39 -0.39 -14.09
CA LEU A 95 7.03 1.01 -14.26
C LEU A 95 5.52 1.18 -14.42
N VAL A 96 4.86 0.30 -15.19
CA VAL A 96 3.39 0.26 -15.30
C VAL A 96 2.75 0.02 -13.94
N GLY A 97 3.27 -0.92 -13.14
CA GLY A 97 2.76 -1.17 -11.79
C GLY A 97 2.86 0.06 -10.86
N ILE A 98 3.98 0.79 -10.92
CA ILE A 98 4.16 2.05 -10.18
C ILE A 98 3.16 3.11 -10.63
N VAL A 99 2.98 3.27 -11.94
CA VAL A 99 2.02 4.24 -12.51
C VAL A 99 0.60 3.91 -12.07
N ILE A 100 0.22 2.63 -12.02
CA ILE A 100 -1.11 2.21 -11.54
C ILE A 100 -1.30 2.57 -10.06
N LEU A 101 -0.31 2.34 -9.20
CA LEU A 101 -0.41 2.71 -7.77
C LEU A 101 -0.60 4.23 -7.58
N LEU A 102 0.17 5.04 -8.31
CA LEU A 102 0.04 6.49 -8.27
C LEU A 102 -1.29 6.96 -8.88
N GLY A 103 -1.69 6.36 -9.99
CA GLY A 103 -2.94 6.65 -10.69
C GLY A 103 -4.17 6.34 -9.85
N ALA A 104 -4.18 5.21 -9.13
CA ALA A 104 -5.28 4.84 -8.24
C ALA A 104 -5.47 5.87 -7.11
N SER A 105 -4.38 6.35 -6.52
CA SER A 105 -4.40 7.38 -5.46
C SER A 105 -4.93 8.72 -5.98
N LEU A 106 -4.49 9.11 -7.18
CA LEU A 106 -4.97 10.31 -7.87
C LEU A 106 -6.46 10.22 -8.20
N LEU A 107 -6.92 9.09 -8.72
CA LEU A 107 -8.31 8.88 -9.09
C LEU A 107 -9.25 8.91 -7.87
N SER A 108 -8.88 8.28 -6.75
CA SER A 108 -9.69 8.35 -5.52
C SER A 108 -9.81 9.81 -5.04
N SER A 109 -8.72 10.57 -5.04
CA SER A 109 -8.74 11.99 -4.63
C SER A 109 -9.67 12.84 -5.50
N VAL A 110 -9.69 12.60 -6.81
CA VAL A 110 -10.56 13.31 -7.76
C VAL A 110 -12.03 12.93 -7.56
N VAL A 111 -12.31 11.64 -7.37
CA VAL A 111 -13.68 11.15 -7.13
C VAL A 111 -14.22 11.69 -5.81
N SER A 112 -13.44 11.59 -4.73
CA SER A 112 -13.81 12.12 -3.41
C SER A 112 -14.06 13.63 -3.46
N GLY A 113 -13.15 14.39 -4.09
CA GLY A 113 -13.32 15.84 -4.24
C GLY A 113 -14.55 16.24 -5.07
N THR A 114 -14.95 15.42 -6.06
CA THR A 114 -16.18 15.68 -6.83
C THR A 114 -17.43 15.40 -6.00
N ILE A 115 -17.42 14.32 -5.21
CA ILE A 115 -18.55 13.96 -4.34
C ILE A 115 -18.74 15.02 -3.24
N ASP A 116 -17.67 15.51 -2.64
CA ASP A 116 -17.73 16.56 -1.61
C ASP A 116 -18.29 17.89 -2.15
N GLN A 117 -17.95 18.24 -3.39
CA GLN A 117 -18.50 19.43 -4.07
C GLN A 117 -19.99 19.29 -4.38
N LEU A 118 -20.47 18.08 -4.64
CA LEU A 118 -21.89 17.81 -4.86
C LEU A 118 -22.67 17.73 -3.55
N GLY A 119 -22.06 17.20 -2.48
CA GLY A 119 -22.66 17.11 -1.16
C GLY A 119 -22.74 18.44 -0.41
N SER A 120 -21.84 19.38 -0.69
CA SER A 120 -21.84 20.74 -0.10
C SER A 120 -22.70 21.76 -0.85
N GLY A 121 -23.26 21.36 -2.01
CA GLY A 121 -24.03 22.23 -2.91
C GLY A 121 -25.55 22.12 -2.81
N ILE A 122 -26.09 21.37 -1.83
CA ILE A 122 -27.53 21.28 -1.52
C ILE A 122 -27.73 21.67 -0.06
#